data_AF-H3RI82-F1
#
_entry.id   AF-H3RI82-F1
#
_cell.length_a   1.000
_cell.length_b   1.000
_cell.length_c   1.000
_cell.angle_alpha   90.00
_cell.angle_beta   90.00
_cell.angle_gamma   90.00
#
_symmetry.space_group_name_H-M   'P 1'
#
loop_
_entity.id
_entity.type
_entity.pdbx_description
1 polymer ?
#
loop_
_entity_poly.entity_id
_entity_poly.type
_entity_poly.pdbx_seq_one_letter_code
_entity_poly.pdbx_strand_id
1 'polypeptide(L)'
;MPALKESLLPTNESTLMEKISDGSVFILYEEAQRVGFIVCEEGTVGFLQAFQITEEVILPEYQGRSLASLAQQVLRKQLCLSGKRNSLLAGTIVPGNRPSIRVAEKAGRRCVLRYEFLPAGQP
;
A
#
# COMPACT_ATOMS: atom_id res chain seq x y z
N MET A 1 6.93 -17.40 3.23
CA MET A 1 5.86 -17.21 4.23
C MET A 1 4.60 -17.87 3.72
N PRO A 2 4.21 -19.05 4.25
CA PRO A 2 3.09 -19.84 3.71
C PRO A 2 1.70 -19.20 3.96
N ALA A 3 1.48 -18.64 5.15
CA ALA A 3 0.15 -18.21 5.60
C ALA A 3 -0.47 -17.02 4.85
N LEU A 4 0.32 -16.20 4.15
CA LEU A 4 -0.18 -15.08 3.34
C LEU A 4 -0.48 -15.48 1.89
N LYS A 5 0.09 -16.60 1.43
CA LYS A 5 -0.01 -17.00 0.02
C LYS A 5 -1.42 -17.48 -0.34
N GLU A 6 -2.13 -18.02 0.63
CA GLU A 6 -3.51 -18.52 0.47
C GLU A 6 -4.57 -17.42 0.60
N SER A 7 -4.21 -16.23 1.12
CA SER A 7 -5.13 -15.09 1.30
C SER A 7 -5.01 -14.03 0.21
N LEU A 8 -4.08 -14.18 -0.74
CA LEU A 8 -3.85 -13.22 -1.82
C LEU A 8 -4.61 -13.69 -3.07
N LEU A 9 -5.83 -13.18 -3.25
CA LEU A 9 -6.55 -13.33 -4.51
C LEU A 9 -6.05 -12.24 -5.48
N PRO A 10 -5.71 -12.58 -6.73
CA PRO A 10 -5.39 -11.58 -7.73
C PRO A 10 -6.60 -10.68 -7.98
N THR A 11 -6.37 -9.38 -8.01
CA THR A 11 -7.37 -8.38 -8.42
C THR A 11 -7.86 -8.73 -9.84
N ASN A 12 -9.17 -8.76 -10.05
CA ASN A 12 -9.72 -9.07 -11.37
C ASN A 12 -9.42 -7.95 -12.39
N GLU A 13 -9.46 -8.29 -13.68
CA GLU A 13 -9.08 -7.37 -14.75
C GLU A 13 -10.00 -6.14 -14.83
N SER A 14 -11.30 -6.31 -14.61
CA SER A 14 -12.28 -5.21 -14.67
C SER A 14 -12.03 -4.15 -13.59
N THR A 15 -11.73 -4.58 -12.36
CA THR A 15 -11.43 -3.68 -11.25
C THR A 15 -10.09 -2.96 -11.47
N LEU A 16 -9.11 -3.63 -12.07
CA LEU A 16 -7.85 -2.98 -12.43
C LEU A 16 -8.06 -1.92 -13.52
N MET A 17 -8.87 -2.20 -14.54
CA MET A 17 -9.19 -1.23 -15.60
C MET A 17 -9.93 0.00 -15.09
N GLU A 18 -10.86 -0.18 -14.15
CA GLU A 18 -11.56 0.92 -13.47
C GLU A 18 -10.55 1.82 -12.73
N LYS A 19 -9.69 1.20 -11.89
CA LYS A 19 -8.63 1.92 -11.16
C LYS A 19 -7.67 2.69 -12.08
N ILE A 20 -7.33 2.12 -13.25
CA ILE A 20 -6.50 2.81 -14.25
C ILE A 20 -7.24 4.02 -14.81
N SER A 21 -8.52 3.86 -15.15
CA SER A 21 -9.37 4.92 -15.71
C SER A 21 -9.54 6.08 -14.73
N ASP A 22 -9.62 5.78 -13.43
CA ASP A 22 -9.74 6.76 -12.35
C ASP A 22 -8.41 7.46 -12.02
N GLY A 23 -7.31 7.10 -12.67
CA GLY A 23 -5.99 7.65 -12.39
C GLY A 23 -5.43 7.24 -11.02
N SER A 24 -5.95 6.16 -10.45
CA SER A 24 -5.54 5.63 -9.14
C SER A 24 -4.31 4.71 -9.23
N VAL A 25 -3.82 4.43 -10.44
CA VAL A 25 -2.66 3.54 -10.67
C VAL A 25 -1.40 4.34 -10.99
N PHE A 26 -0.36 4.09 -10.19
CA PHE A 26 0.96 4.69 -10.32
C PHE A 26 1.95 3.61 -10.76
N ILE A 27 2.47 3.71 -11.99
CA ILE A 27 3.45 2.77 -12.53
C ILE A 27 4.86 3.15 -12.04
N LEU A 28 5.60 2.17 -11.55
CA LEU A 28 6.95 2.34 -11.04
C LEU A 28 7.96 2.03 -12.14
N TYR A 29 8.91 2.94 -12.32
CA TYR A 29 10.01 2.79 -13.27
C TYR A 29 11.36 2.86 -12.56
N GLU A 30 12.28 1.96 -12.92
CA GLU A 30 13.71 2.01 -12.59
C GLU A 30 14.46 1.95 -13.94
N GLU A 31 15.30 2.94 -14.24
CA GLU A 31 16.07 2.97 -15.51
C GLU A 31 15.21 2.73 -16.77
N ALA A 32 14.03 3.36 -16.83
CA ALA A 32 13.02 3.21 -17.89
C ALA A 32 12.37 1.81 -18.02
N GLN A 33 12.69 0.86 -17.14
CA GLN A 33 12.01 -0.42 -17.03
C GLN A 33 10.84 -0.34 -16.04
N ARG A 34 9.70 -0.93 -16.41
CA ARG A 34 8.56 -1.08 -15.50
C ARG A 34 8.93 -2.14 -14.45
N VAL A 35 8.92 -1.75 -13.18
CA VAL A 35 9.31 -2.64 -12.07
C VAL A 35 8.15 -3.00 -11.15
N GLY A 36 6.99 -2.38 -11.34
CA GLY A 36 5.83 -2.58 -10.49
C GLY A 36 4.78 -1.48 -10.61
N PHE A 37 3.83 -1.49 -9.69
CA PHE A 37 2.82 -0.46 -9.57
C PHE A 37 2.33 -0.30 -8.12
N ILE A 38 1.74 0.86 -7.84
CA ILE A 38 0.95 1.11 -6.63
C ILE A 38 -0.43 1.56 -7.09
N VAL A 39 -1.48 0.96 -6.53
CA VAL A 39 -2.84 1.48 -6.61
C VAL A 39 -3.13 2.27 -5.36
N CYS A 40 -3.56 3.51 -5.54
CA CYS A 40 -3.84 4.42 -4.46
C CYS A 40 -5.11 5.24 -4.72
N GLU A 41 -6.05 5.20 -3.79
CA GLU A 41 -7.37 5.83 -3.91
C GLU A 41 -7.57 6.86 -2.80
N GLU A 42 -8.32 7.92 -3.07
CA GLU A 42 -8.71 8.87 -2.04
C GLU A 42 -9.91 8.33 -1.26
N GLY A 43 -9.82 8.31 0.07
CA GLY A 43 -10.90 7.77 0.89
C GLY A 43 -10.61 7.82 2.37
N THR A 44 -11.37 7.03 3.13
CA THR A 44 -11.25 6.95 4.59
C THR A 44 -10.69 5.60 5.00
N VAL A 45 -9.54 5.62 5.69
CA VAL A 45 -8.92 4.43 6.29
C VAL A 45 -9.13 4.48 7.81
N GLY A 46 -10.12 3.74 8.30
CA GLY A 46 -10.52 3.82 9.71
C GLY A 46 -11.07 5.22 10.04
N PHE A 47 -10.30 6.02 10.76
CA PHE A 47 -10.65 7.40 11.12
C PHE A 47 -9.83 8.46 10.36
N LEU A 48 -9.00 8.05 9.40
CA LEU A 48 -8.13 8.95 8.63
C LEU A 48 -8.67 9.20 7.23
N GLN A 49 -8.90 10.46 6.86
CA GLN A 49 -9.03 10.85 5.45
C GLN A 49 -7.63 10.80 4.82
N ALA A 50 -7.45 9.93 3.84
CA ALA A 50 -6.13 9.61 3.30
C ALA A 50 -6.18 9.08 1.86
N PHE A 51 -5.01 9.06 1.24
CA PHE A 51 -4.71 8.25 0.08
C PHE A 51 -4.42 6.82 0.54
N GLN A 52 -5.34 5.90 0.29
CA GLN A 52 -5.24 4.51 0.66
C GLN A 52 -4.52 3.72 -0.44
N ILE A 53 -3.37 3.13 -0.08
CA ILE A 53 -2.75 2.07 -0.87
C ILE A 53 -3.65 0.83 -0.75
N THR A 54 -4.29 0.44 -1.84
CA THR A 54 -5.09 -0.78 -1.92
C THR A 54 -4.28 -1.95 -2.45
N GLU A 55 -3.30 -1.68 -3.31
CA GLU A 55 -2.46 -2.69 -3.92
C GLU A 55 -1.05 -2.14 -4.18
N GLU A 56 -0.04 -2.98 -3.97
CA GLU A 56 1.36 -2.66 -4.23
C GLU A 56 2.04 -3.93 -4.72
N VAL A 57 2.59 -3.86 -5.93
CA VAL A 57 3.29 -4.99 -6.56
C VAL A 57 4.64 -4.52 -7.05
N ILE A 58 5.69 -5.22 -6.63
CA ILE A 58 7.03 -5.13 -7.22
C ILE A 58 7.30 -6.47 -7.91
N LEU A 59 7.71 -6.40 -9.17
CA LEU A 59 8.07 -7.56 -9.96
C LEU A 59 9.18 -8.38 -9.24
N PRO A 60 9.08 -9.72 -9.20
CA PRO A 60 9.97 -10.58 -8.40
C PRO A 60 11.46 -10.28 -8.53
N GLU A 61 11.94 -10.04 -9.74
CA GLU A 61 13.34 -9.78 -10.09
C GLU A 61 13.88 -8.44 -9.55
N TYR A 62 12.99 -7.53 -9.13
CA TYR A 62 13.30 -6.23 -8.53
C TYR A 62 13.04 -6.18 -7.01
N GLN A 63 12.55 -7.28 -6.41
CA GLN A 63 12.28 -7.34 -4.97
C GLN A 63 13.58 -7.30 -4.13
N GLY A 64 13.45 -6.92 -2.85
CA GLY A 64 14.59 -6.83 -1.92
C GLY A 64 15.45 -5.56 -2.07
N ARG A 65 15.21 -4.74 -3.10
CA ARG A 65 15.99 -3.52 -3.41
C ARG A 65 15.43 -2.24 -2.80
N SER A 66 14.51 -2.35 -1.84
CA SER A 66 13.82 -1.21 -1.19
C SER A 66 12.92 -0.36 -2.11
N LEU A 67 12.64 -0.83 -3.32
CA LEU A 67 11.85 -0.09 -4.32
C LEU A 67 10.46 0.24 -3.85
N ALA A 68 9.75 -0.69 -3.20
CA ALA A 68 8.42 -0.42 -2.63
C ALA A 68 8.43 0.77 -1.65
N SER A 69 9.40 0.80 -0.72
CA SER A 69 9.48 1.90 0.25
C SER A 69 9.82 3.25 -0.41
N LEU A 70 10.69 3.25 -1.43
CA LEU A 70 11.03 4.45 -2.19
C LEU A 70 9.83 4.93 -3.02
N ALA A 71 9.13 4.00 -3.66
CA ALA A 71 7.91 4.28 -4.42
C ALA A 71 6.84 4.95 -3.56
N GLN A 72 6.57 4.43 -2.36
CA GLN A 72 5.64 5.07 -1.41
C GLN A 72 6.08 6.48 -1.01
N GLN A 73 7.38 6.72 -0.81
CA GLN A 73 7.91 8.05 -0.49
C GLN A 73 7.75 9.03 -1.66
N VAL A 74 8.02 8.59 -2.90
CA VAL A 74 7.85 9.39 -4.11
C VAL A 74 6.38 9.72 -4.34
N LEU A 75 5.50 8.71 -4.22
CA LEU A 75 4.05 8.88 -4.34
C LEU A 75 3.54 9.91 -3.33
N ARG A 76 3.91 9.80 -2.06
CA ARG A 76 3.56 10.80 -1.03
C ARG A 76 3.99 12.20 -1.44
N LYS A 77 5.22 12.38 -1.92
CA LYS A 77 5.72 13.69 -2.36
C LYS A 77 4.88 14.24 -3.53
N GLN A 78 4.57 13.41 -4.52
CA GLN A 78 3.71 13.80 -5.65
C GLN A 78 2.32 14.24 -5.19
N LEU A 79 1.71 13.48 -4.27
CA LEU A 79 0.40 13.81 -3.68
C LEU A 79 0.42 15.09 -2.83
N CYS A 80 1.55 15.44 -2.20
CA CYS A 80 1.70 16.72 -1.52
C CYS A 80 1.84 17.89 -2.52
N LEU A 81 2.55 17.67 -3.62
CA LEU A 81 2.79 18.70 -4.65
C LEU A 81 1.54 19.00 -5.49
N SER A 82 0.62 18.05 -5.65
CA SER A 82 -0.64 18.24 -6.40
C SER A 82 -1.67 19.13 -5.68
N GLY A 83 -1.30 19.79 -4.58
CA GLY A 83 -2.16 20.73 -3.87
C GLY A 83 -3.23 20.06 -2.99
N LYS A 84 -3.23 18.73 -2.93
CA LYS A 84 -4.05 17.97 -1.98
C LYS A 84 -3.46 18.16 -0.58
N ARG A 85 -3.92 19.20 0.13
CA ARG A 85 -3.41 19.53 1.49
C ARG A 85 -3.74 18.36 2.43
N ASN A 86 -2.78 18.00 3.28
CA ASN A 86 -2.85 16.87 4.21
C ASN A 86 -2.92 15.48 3.57
N SER A 87 -2.29 15.25 2.41
CA SER A 87 -2.15 13.93 1.77
C SER A 87 -1.43 12.90 2.64
N LEU A 88 -2.15 12.34 3.60
CA LEU A 88 -1.75 11.16 4.35
C LEU A 88 -1.73 9.97 3.38
N LEU A 89 -0.68 9.16 3.43
CA LEU A 89 -0.60 7.90 2.71
C LEU A 89 -0.85 6.77 3.72
N ALA A 90 -1.98 6.08 3.57
CA ALA A 90 -2.46 5.06 4.47
C ALA A 90 -2.66 3.73 3.74
N GLY A 91 -3.01 2.69 4.49
CA GLY A 91 -3.27 1.36 3.95
C GLY A 91 -3.21 0.32 5.06
N THR A 92 -4.00 -0.74 4.92
CA THR A 92 -4.07 -1.82 5.90
C THR A 92 -3.04 -2.88 5.55
N ILE A 93 -2.30 -3.36 6.54
CA ILE A 93 -1.35 -4.45 6.38
C ILE A 93 -1.78 -5.55 7.34
N VAL A 94 -1.96 -6.76 6.79
CA VAL A 94 -2.33 -7.94 7.58
C VAL A 94 -1.30 -8.16 8.69
N PRO A 95 -1.72 -8.36 9.95
CA PRO A 95 -0.82 -8.70 11.04
C PRO A 95 0.07 -9.90 10.68
N GLY A 96 1.38 -9.80 10.96
CA GLY A 96 2.34 -10.85 10.63
C GLY A 96 2.98 -10.74 9.24
N ASN A 97 2.48 -9.87 8.34
CA ASN A 97 3.18 -9.52 7.11
C ASN A 97 4.38 -8.59 7.39
N ARG A 98 5.41 -9.15 8.02
CA ARG A 98 6.64 -8.43 8.41
C ARG A 98 7.33 -7.72 7.23
N PRO A 99 7.41 -8.30 6.01
CA PRO A 99 7.93 -7.59 4.86
C PRO A 99 7.19 -6.28 4.57
N SER A 100 5.87 -6.31 4.43
CA SER A 100 5.08 -5.11 4.15
C SER A 100 5.10 -4.10 5.29
N ILE A 101 5.11 -4.55 6.56
CA ILE A 101 5.26 -3.66 7.72
C ILE A 101 6.59 -2.90 7.64
N ARG A 102 7.71 -3.60 7.42
CA ARG A 102 9.03 -2.97 7.31
C ARG A 102 9.11 -2.02 6.12
N VAL A 103 8.46 -2.36 5.00
CA VAL A 103 8.37 -1.46 3.83
C VAL A 103 7.65 -0.17 4.20
N ALA A 104 6.50 -0.26 4.88
CA ALA A 104 5.74 0.91 5.30
C ALA A 104 6.52 1.77 6.31
N GLU A 105 7.17 1.15 7.30
CA GLU A 105 8.02 1.84 8.27
C GLU A 105 9.21 2.54 7.58
N LYS A 106 9.88 1.85 6.65
CA LYS A 106 10.97 2.42 5.85
C LYS A 106 10.50 3.55 4.93
N ALA A 107 9.27 3.50 4.46
CA ALA A 107 8.62 4.59 3.73
C ALA A 107 8.27 5.79 4.63
N GLY A 108 8.46 5.69 5.95
CA GLY A 108 8.16 6.72 6.93
C GLY A 108 6.71 6.71 7.42
N ARG A 109 5.93 5.66 7.11
CA ARG A 109 4.57 5.49 7.63
C ARG A 109 4.64 4.94 9.06
N ARG A 110 3.65 5.31 9.88
CA ARG A 110 3.53 4.84 11.26
C ARG A 110 2.27 3.99 11.41
N CYS A 111 2.36 2.91 12.20
CA CYS A 111 1.18 2.15 12.60
C CYS A 111 0.40 2.96 13.65
N VAL A 112 -0.83 3.34 13.32
CA VAL A 112 -1.70 4.15 14.19
C VAL A 112 -2.89 3.37 14.75
N LEU A 113 -3.20 2.22 14.16
CA LEU A 113 -4.30 1.36 14.57
C LEU A 113 -3.93 -0.11 14.33
N ARG A 114 -4.21 -0.95 15.32
CA ARG A 114 -4.12 -2.41 15.25
C ARG A 114 -5.26 -3.00 16.07
N TYR A 115 -5.97 -3.96 15.49
CA TYR A 115 -6.99 -4.72 16.21
C TYR A 115 -6.34 -5.90 16.91
N GLU A 116 -6.63 -6.05 18.21
CA GLU A 116 -6.23 -7.18 19.04
C GLU A 116 -7.49 -7.71 19.73
N PHE A 117 -7.65 -9.04 19.81
CA PHE A 117 -8.76 -9.65 20.52
C PHE A 117 -8.40 -9.81 21.99
N LEU A 118 -9.24 -9.29 22.88
CA LEU A 118 -9.12 -9.49 24.31
C LEU A 118 -10.01 -10.68 24.72
N PRO A 119 -9.61 -11.48 25.73
CA PRO A 119 -10.52 -12.46 26.30
C PRO A 119 -11.76 -11.73 26.81
N ALA A 120 -12.93 -12.12 26.31
CA ALA A 120 -14.15 -11.87 27.05
C ALA A 120 -13.96 -12.55 28.41
N GLY A 121 -14.04 -11.82 29.52
CA GLY A 121 -13.97 -12.42 30.85
C GLY A 121 -14.89 -13.64 30.92
N GLN A 122 -14.52 -14.64 31.73
CA GLN A 122 -15.40 -15.80 31.94
C GLN A 122 -16.81 -15.31 32.32
N PRO A 123 -17.87 -15.97 31.82
CA PRO A 123 -19.24 -15.57 32.07
C PRO A 123 -19.56 -15.45 33.56
#